data_AF-A0A7S4T8F1-F1
#
_entry.id   AF-A0A7S4T8F1-F1
#
_cell.length_a   1.000
_cell.length_b   1.000
_cell.length_c   1.000
_cell.angle_alpha   90.00
_cell.angle_beta   90.00
_cell.angle_gamma   90.00
#
_symmetry.space_group_name_H-M   'P 1'
#
loop_
_entity.id
_entity.type
_entity.pdbx_description
1 polymer ?
#
loop_
_entity_poly.entity_id
_entity_poly.type
_entity_poly.pdbx_seq_one_letter_code
_entity_poly.pdbx_strand_id
1 'polypeptide(L)'
;PEVMAFMEKRVNQLLSDPNKGPLSFLVVVPDWGGGNSTADACASSKFKRAASYISATDHVFADGAQHRVSDRWRPSSWDTAVILLQNDKGRDKWTLETETLTNVVKKAFSRAANSSSAPAGGKEDVFAWESRGSRKGGRHGKNIPIKRDNGAPYKKRKWTA
;
A
#
# COMPACT_ATOMS: atom_id res chain seq x y z
N PRO A 1 14.57 3.24 2.41
CA PRO A 1 15.19 3.72 1.15
C PRO A 1 15.32 5.24 1.14
N GLU A 2 16.37 5.77 0.50
CA GLU A 2 16.70 7.21 0.50
C GLU A 2 15.57 8.09 -0.05
N VAL A 3 14.91 7.66 -1.13
CA VAL A 3 13.78 8.38 -1.74
C VAL A 3 12.61 8.54 -0.76
N MET A 4 12.26 7.47 -0.02
CA MET A 4 11.15 7.52 0.92
C MET A 4 11.47 8.34 2.17
N ALA A 5 12.73 8.28 2.64
CA ALA A 5 13.19 9.13 3.74
C ALA A 5 13.18 10.61 3.33
N PHE A 6 13.59 10.92 2.10
CA PHE A 6 13.52 12.28 1.57
C PHE A 6 12.07 12.77 1.42
N MET A 7 11.18 11.92 0.92
CA MET A 7 9.74 12.20 0.83
C MET A 7 9.16 12.54 2.20
N GLU A 8 9.46 11.74 3.22
CA GLU A 8 8.98 11.94 4.59
C GLU A 8 9.46 13.30 5.14
N LYS A 9 10.75 13.61 5.01
CA LYS A 9 11.30 14.92 5.38
C LYS A 9 10.59 16.06 4.65
N ARG A 10 10.37 15.93 3.34
CA ARG A 10 9.76 16.98 2.53
C ARG A 10 8.28 17.20 2.88
N VAL A 11 7.52 16.12 3.08
CA VAL A 11 6.11 16.20 3.50
C VAL A 11 6.00 16.88 4.86
N ASN A 12 6.82 16.48 5.84
CA ASN A 12 6.82 17.12 7.17
C ASN A 12 7.16 18.61 7.10
N GLN A 13 8.11 19.03 6.25
CA GLN A 13 8.41 20.44 6.02
C GLN A 13 7.22 21.19 5.43
N LEU A 14 6.56 20.64 4.41
CA LEU A 14 5.40 21.27 3.76
C LEU A 14 4.22 21.41 4.72
N LEU A 15 3.97 20.41 5.56
CA LEU A 15 2.87 20.42 6.53
C LEU A 15 3.16 21.33 7.74
N SER A 16 4.44 21.58 8.05
CA SER A 16 4.84 22.48 9.14
C SER A 16 4.85 23.97 8.74
N ASP A 17 4.82 24.29 7.45
CA ASP A 17 4.91 25.66 6.97
C ASP A 17 3.58 26.42 7.21
N PRO A 18 3.56 27.43 8.11
CA PRO A 18 2.32 28.13 8.47
C PRO A 18 1.76 28.97 7.32
N ASN A 19 2.59 29.31 6.33
CA ASN A 19 2.19 30.08 5.15
C ASN A 19 1.43 29.22 4.12
N LYS A 20 1.38 27.90 4.31
CA LYS A 20 0.61 27.02 3.44
C LYS A 20 -0.89 27.10 3.78
N GLY A 21 -1.69 26.98 2.73
CA GLY A 21 -3.13 26.72 2.85
C GLY A 21 -3.42 25.31 3.38
N PRO A 22 -4.68 24.85 3.26
CA PRO A 22 -5.03 23.47 3.54
C PRO A 22 -4.15 22.49 2.75
N LEU A 23 -3.46 21.58 3.43
CA LEU A 23 -2.60 20.57 2.81
C LEU A 23 -2.91 19.16 3.33
N SER A 24 -2.90 18.20 2.42
CA SER A 24 -3.20 16.81 2.70
C SER A 24 -2.36 15.89 1.81
N PHE A 25 -1.77 14.87 2.41
CA PHE A 25 -1.06 13.79 1.73
C PHE A 25 -1.65 12.46 2.19
N LEU A 26 -2.13 11.65 1.24
CA LEU A 26 -2.50 10.26 1.49
C LEU A 26 -1.35 9.38 1.01
N VAL A 27 -0.56 8.86 1.95
CA VAL A 27 0.62 8.05 1.65
C VAL A 27 0.20 6.59 1.57
N VAL A 28 0.40 5.96 0.41
CA VAL A 28 0.18 4.53 0.18
C VAL A 28 1.56 3.88 0.00
N VAL A 29 1.96 3.04 0.94
CA VAL A 29 3.30 2.46 0.96
C VAL A 29 3.25 0.99 1.39
N PRO A 30 3.99 0.09 0.72
CA PRO A 30 4.15 -1.27 1.22
C PRO A 30 4.79 -1.27 2.62
N ASP A 31 4.22 -2.03 3.53
CA ASP A 31 4.83 -2.33 4.82
C ASP A 31 5.80 -3.50 4.65
N TRP A 32 7.03 -3.20 4.22
CA TRP A 32 8.09 -4.19 4.06
C TRP A 32 8.59 -4.80 5.38
N GLY A 33 8.10 -4.31 6.51
CA GLY A 33 8.61 -4.66 7.83
C GLY A 33 10.05 -4.20 8.06
N GLY A 34 10.47 -4.23 9.32
CA GLY A 34 11.78 -3.75 9.76
C GLY A 34 11.71 -2.39 10.46
N GLY A 35 12.64 -2.16 11.39
CA GLY A 35 12.71 -0.88 12.12
C GLY A 35 12.95 0.29 11.17
N ASN A 36 12.30 1.43 11.45
CA ASN A 36 12.37 2.66 10.65
C ASN A 36 11.84 2.51 9.21
N SER A 37 10.79 1.72 9.01
CA SER A 37 10.07 1.70 7.73
C SER A 37 9.38 3.06 7.48
N THR A 38 9.14 3.38 6.20
CA THR A 38 8.38 4.58 5.83
C THR A 38 6.96 4.56 6.40
N ALA A 39 6.35 3.37 6.48
CA ALA A 39 5.06 3.19 7.13
C ALA A 39 5.12 3.61 8.61
N ASP A 40 6.12 3.13 9.37
CA ASP A 40 6.30 3.49 10.79
C ASP A 40 6.61 4.99 10.98
N ALA A 41 7.43 5.58 10.10
CA ALA A 41 7.75 7.01 10.14
C ALA A 41 6.51 7.88 9.88
N CYS A 42 5.70 7.53 8.88
CA CYS A 42 4.44 8.24 8.62
C CYS A 42 3.42 8.02 9.76
N ALA A 43 3.35 6.81 10.33
CA ALA A 43 2.42 6.49 11.41
C ALA A 43 2.75 7.18 12.75
N SER A 44 4.02 7.55 12.95
CA SER A 44 4.50 8.30 14.11
C SER A 44 4.55 9.81 13.89
N SER A 45 4.29 10.30 12.67
CA SER A 45 4.26 11.74 12.38
C SER A 45 3.17 12.46 13.18
N LYS A 46 3.49 13.64 13.72
CA LYS A 46 2.53 14.55 14.37
C LYS A 46 1.40 15.03 13.45
N PHE A 47 1.59 14.92 12.14
CA PHE A 47 0.59 15.29 11.15
C PHE A 47 -0.37 14.16 10.78
N LYS A 48 -0.18 12.95 11.31
CA LYS A 48 -1.10 11.83 11.10
C LYS A 48 -2.49 12.19 11.62
N ARG A 49 -3.49 12.02 10.76
CA ARG A 49 -4.91 12.16 11.11
C ARG A 49 -5.66 10.83 11.09
N ALA A 50 -5.32 9.96 10.15
CA ALA A 50 -5.92 8.63 10.03
C ALA A 50 -4.91 7.64 9.44
N ALA A 51 -5.09 6.35 9.72
CA ALA A 51 -4.30 5.28 9.12
C ALA A 51 -5.14 4.01 8.93
N SER A 52 -4.90 3.31 7.82
CA SER A 52 -5.48 1.99 7.54
C SER A 52 -4.39 1.05 7.06
N TYR A 53 -4.51 -0.22 7.43
CA TYR A 53 -3.59 -1.28 7.02
C TYR A 53 -4.38 -2.37 6.32
N ILE A 54 -3.92 -2.78 5.14
CA ILE A 54 -4.55 -3.83 4.35
C ILE A 54 -3.58 -4.98 4.11
N SER A 55 -4.07 -6.21 4.31
CA SER A 55 -3.21 -7.38 4.17
C SER A 55 -2.88 -7.69 2.72
N ALA A 56 -1.67 -8.17 2.44
CA ALA A 56 -1.22 -8.60 1.11
C ALA A 56 -2.23 -9.51 0.40
N THR A 57 -2.87 -10.41 1.15
CA THR A 57 -3.86 -11.37 0.63
C THR A 57 -5.17 -10.72 0.19
N ASP A 58 -5.45 -9.51 0.68
CA ASP A 58 -6.74 -8.85 0.56
C ASP A 58 -6.74 -7.77 -0.53
N HIS A 59 -5.59 -7.48 -1.16
CA HIS A 59 -5.48 -6.44 -2.19
C HIS A 59 -4.62 -6.81 -3.40
N VAL A 60 -4.85 -6.04 -4.46
CA VAL A 60 -4.10 -6.05 -5.73
C VAL A 60 -3.62 -4.64 -6.05
N PHE A 61 -2.59 -4.55 -6.89
CA PHE A 61 -2.17 -3.33 -7.55
C PHE A 61 -2.30 -3.47 -9.06
N ALA A 62 -2.36 -2.33 -9.75
CA ALA A 62 -2.10 -2.30 -11.16
C ALA A 62 -0.65 -2.75 -11.44
N ASP A 63 -0.46 -3.64 -12.40
CA ASP A 63 0.86 -4.14 -12.76
C ASP A 63 1.71 -3.03 -13.41
N GLY A 64 2.99 -2.96 -13.07
CA GLY A 64 3.90 -1.95 -13.63
C GLY A 64 4.08 -2.08 -15.16
N ALA A 65 3.89 -3.28 -15.70
CA ALA A 65 3.91 -3.56 -17.12
C ALA A 65 2.51 -3.58 -17.76
N GLN A 66 1.47 -3.04 -17.10
CA GLN A 66 0.08 -2.99 -17.60
C GLN A 66 -0.09 -2.44 -19.03
N HIS A 67 0.89 -1.69 -19.54
CA HIS A 67 0.91 -1.18 -20.91
C HIS A 67 1.28 -2.24 -21.97
N ARG A 68 1.72 -3.43 -21.55
CA ARG A 68 2.22 -4.54 -22.40
C ARG A 68 1.57 -5.89 -22.11
N VAL A 69 0.79 -6.00 -21.03
CA VAL A 69 0.24 -7.27 -20.57
C VAL A 69 -1.28 -7.22 -20.56
N SER A 70 -1.91 -8.37 -20.82
CA SER A 70 -3.36 -8.45 -20.89
C SER A 70 -4.04 -8.40 -19.52
N ASP A 71 -3.34 -8.83 -18.47
CA ASP A 71 -3.83 -8.80 -17.09
C ASP A 71 -3.28 -7.57 -16.36
N ARG A 72 -4.19 -6.69 -15.93
CA ARG A 72 -3.84 -5.44 -15.26
C ARG A 72 -3.55 -5.64 -13.78
N TRP A 73 -4.08 -6.68 -13.14
CA TRP A 73 -4.13 -6.75 -11.68
C TRP A 73 -3.16 -7.77 -11.11
N ARG A 74 -2.15 -7.29 -10.39
CA ARG A 74 -1.14 -8.09 -9.71
C ARG A 74 -1.46 -8.20 -8.22
N PRO A 75 -1.53 -9.42 -7.64
CA PRO A 75 -1.64 -9.59 -6.19
C PRO A 75 -0.48 -8.92 -5.46
N SER A 76 -0.75 -8.33 -4.30
CA SER A 76 0.32 -7.70 -3.53
C SER A 76 1.25 -8.74 -2.90
N SER A 77 2.54 -8.41 -2.82
CA SER A 77 3.55 -9.21 -2.14
C SER A 77 3.71 -8.84 -0.66
N TRP A 78 3.13 -7.71 -0.23
CA TRP A 78 3.29 -7.14 1.12
C TRP A 78 1.99 -6.51 1.60
N ASP A 79 1.83 -6.42 2.92
CA ASP A 79 0.80 -5.55 3.49
C ASP A 79 1.06 -4.10 3.05
N THR A 80 0.01 -3.30 3.03
CA THR A 80 0.09 -1.89 2.64
C THR A 80 -0.45 -1.01 3.75
N ALA A 81 0.32 0.01 4.10
CA ALA A 81 -0.12 1.09 4.97
C ALA A 81 -0.66 2.24 4.11
N VAL A 82 -1.82 2.76 4.49
CA VAL A 82 -2.46 3.95 3.92
C VAL A 82 -2.62 4.97 5.03
N ILE A 83 -1.82 6.03 4.99
CA ILE A 83 -1.68 6.98 6.10
C ILE A 83 -2.00 8.38 5.62
N LEU A 84 -2.95 9.04 6.28
CA LEU A 84 -3.34 10.41 6.01
C LEU A 84 -2.53 11.37 6.87
N LEU A 85 -1.77 12.26 6.22
CA LEU A 85 -0.97 13.31 6.84
C LEU A 85 -1.52 14.68 6.43
N GLN A 86 -1.92 15.51 7.40
CA GLN A 86 -2.52 16.83 7.16
C GLN A 86 -2.07 17.87 8.18
N ASN A 87 -1.93 19.12 7.72
CA ASN A 87 -1.86 20.27 8.61
C ASN A 87 -3.27 20.57 9.17
N ASP A 88 -3.39 21.45 10.16
CA ASP A 88 -4.69 21.68 10.81
C ASP A 88 -5.74 22.21 9.81
N LYS A 89 -5.35 23.15 8.95
CA LYS A 89 -6.22 23.66 7.86
C LYS A 89 -6.68 22.54 6.90
N GLY A 90 -5.81 21.57 6.62
CA GLY A 90 -6.10 20.42 5.77
C GLY A 90 -7.05 19.44 6.45
N ARG A 91 -6.87 19.19 7.75
CA ARG A 91 -7.79 18.41 8.58
C ARG A 91 -9.18 19.04 8.56
N ASP A 92 -9.28 20.34 8.76
CA ASP A 92 -10.58 21.02 8.84
C ASP A 92 -11.31 21.04 7.48
N LYS A 93 -10.57 21.06 6.37
CA LYS A 93 -11.14 21.05 5.01
C LYS A 93 -11.50 19.65 4.50
N TRP A 94 -10.67 18.65 4.82
CA TRP A 94 -10.81 17.28 4.34
C TRP A 94 -10.75 16.30 5.52
N THR A 95 -11.67 16.49 6.45
CA THR A 95 -11.83 15.60 7.62
C THR A 95 -12.07 14.18 7.15
N LEU A 96 -11.28 13.25 7.66
CA LEU A 96 -11.43 11.83 7.36
C LEU A 96 -11.10 11.00 8.59
N GLU A 97 -12.11 10.31 9.09
CA GLU A 97 -11.97 9.39 10.22
C GLU A 97 -11.29 8.08 9.80
N THR A 98 -10.55 7.48 10.73
CA THR A 98 -9.83 6.21 10.53
C THR A 98 -10.76 5.08 10.07
N GLU A 99 -11.97 5.00 10.60
CA GLU A 99 -12.94 3.98 10.19
C GLU A 99 -13.37 4.16 8.73
N THR A 100 -13.71 5.38 8.33
CA THR A 100 -14.08 5.71 6.95
C THR A 100 -12.93 5.39 6.00
N LEU A 101 -11.70 5.80 6.34
CA LEU A 101 -10.51 5.47 5.54
C LEU A 101 -10.35 3.95 5.40
N THR A 102 -10.49 3.20 6.51
CA THR A 102 -10.36 1.75 6.52
C THR A 102 -11.38 1.07 5.61
N ASN A 103 -12.65 1.50 5.68
CA ASN A 103 -13.72 0.94 4.86
C ASN A 103 -13.53 1.25 3.38
N VAL A 104 -13.14 2.49 3.04
CA VAL A 104 -12.82 2.88 1.66
C VAL A 104 -11.63 2.11 1.11
N VAL A 105 -10.54 2.00 1.88
CA VAL A 105 -9.34 1.24 1.46
C VAL A 105 -9.68 -0.23 1.25
N LYS A 106 -10.34 -0.88 2.22
CA LYS A 106 -10.74 -2.29 2.07
C LYS A 106 -11.59 -2.52 0.84
N LYS A 107 -12.55 -1.65 0.56
CA LYS A 107 -13.41 -1.75 -0.63
C LYS A 107 -12.60 -1.50 -1.91
N ALA A 108 -11.91 -0.37 -2.01
CA ALA A 108 -11.25 0.10 -3.23
C ALA A 108 -10.01 -0.73 -3.62
N PHE A 109 -9.29 -1.28 -2.65
CA PHE A 109 -8.11 -2.12 -2.89
C PHE A 109 -8.47 -3.60 -3.03
N SER A 110 -9.71 -3.99 -2.69
CA SER A 110 -10.13 -5.39 -2.80
C SER A 110 -10.02 -5.91 -4.23
N ARG A 111 -9.67 -7.19 -4.34
CA ARG A 111 -9.64 -7.90 -5.62
C ARG A 111 -11.01 -7.91 -6.29
N ALA A 112 -12.07 -8.06 -5.51
CA ALA A 112 -13.45 -8.08 -5.99
C ALA A 112 -13.86 -6.76 -6.65
N ALA A 113 -13.46 -5.61 -6.08
CA ALA A 113 -13.79 -4.30 -6.66
C ALA A 113 -13.00 -3.97 -7.94
N ASN A 114 -11.83 -4.57 -8.12
CA ASN A 114 -10.95 -4.28 -9.25
C ASN A 114 -11.04 -5.31 -10.38
N SER A 115 -11.84 -6.37 -10.23
CA SER A 115 -11.87 -7.47 -11.19
C SER A 115 -13.16 -7.55 -12.00
N SER A 116 -13.16 -6.95 -13.18
CA SER A 116 -14.05 -7.39 -14.27
C SER A 116 -13.50 -8.64 -15.00
N SER A 117 -12.24 -9.03 -14.73
CA SER A 117 -11.53 -10.12 -15.40
C SER A 117 -10.69 -11.01 -14.47
N ALA A 118 -10.90 -10.94 -13.14
CA ALA A 118 -10.23 -11.91 -12.26
C ALA A 118 -10.76 -13.31 -12.55
N PRO A 119 -9.93 -14.35 -12.46
CA PRO A 119 -10.40 -15.72 -12.52
C PRO A 119 -11.54 -15.89 -11.52
N ALA A 120 -12.67 -16.40 -12.01
CA ALA A 120 -13.76 -16.82 -11.16
C ALA A 120 -13.24 -17.87 -10.17
N GLY A 121 -13.15 -17.49 -8.90
CA GLY A 121 -12.78 -18.40 -7.82
C GLY A 121 -11.27 -18.61 -7.67
N GLY A 122 -10.66 -17.88 -6.73
CA GLY A 122 -9.36 -18.26 -6.19
C GLY A 122 -8.57 -17.08 -5.66
N LYS A 123 -8.12 -17.20 -4.41
CA LYS A 123 -7.06 -16.37 -3.79
C LYS A 123 -5.74 -16.65 -4.51
N GLU A 124 -5.63 -16.32 -5.78
CA GLU A 124 -4.37 -16.53 -6.50
C GLU A 124 -3.31 -15.64 -5.84
N ASP A 125 -2.36 -16.24 -5.14
CA ASP A 125 -1.27 -15.49 -4.54
C ASP A 125 -0.32 -14.92 -5.60
N VAL A 126 0.63 -14.08 -5.16
CA VAL A 126 1.57 -13.45 -6.08
C VAL A 126 2.44 -14.48 -6.81
N PHE A 127 2.66 -15.67 -6.24
CA PHE A 127 3.48 -16.73 -6.86
C PHE A 127 2.77 -17.36 -8.04
N ALA A 128 1.52 -17.77 -7.84
CA ALA A 128 0.68 -18.33 -8.89
C ALA A 128 0.47 -17.31 -10.01
N TRP A 129 0.28 -16.02 -9.68
CA TRP A 129 0.21 -14.96 -10.67
C TRP A 129 1.52 -14.81 -11.48
N GLU A 130 2.68 -14.82 -10.81
CA GLU A 130 3.98 -14.70 -11.49
C GLU A 130 4.28 -15.89 -12.41
N SER A 131 3.78 -17.08 -12.08
CA SER A 131 3.95 -18.31 -12.87
C SER A 131 3.23 -18.30 -14.22
N ARG A 132 2.29 -17.36 -14.45
CA ARG A 132 1.50 -17.26 -15.69
C ARG A 132 2.30 -16.85 -16.92
N GLY A 133 3.53 -16.36 -16.71
CA GLY A 133 4.43 -15.91 -17.76
C GLY A 133 4.15 -14.48 -18.26
N SER A 134 5.08 -13.98 -19.08
CA SER A 134 5.22 -12.55 -19.43
C SER A 134 4.05 -11.93 -20.17
N ARG A 135 3.29 -12.70 -20.94
CA ARG A 135 2.10 -12.19 -21.63
C ARG A 135 0.95 -11.82 -20.68
N LYS A 136 0.94 -12.40 -19.48
CA LYS A 136 -0.10 -12.18 -18.45
C LYS A 136 0.45 -11.46 -17.20
N GLY A 137 1.57 -10.74 -17.33
CA GLY A 137 2.17 -9.97 -16.22
C GLY A 137 3.23 -10.72 -15.41
N GLY A 138 3.23 -12.06 -15.42
CA GLY A 138 4.22 -12.85 -14.69
C GLY A 138 5.64 -12.77 -15.28
N ARG A 139 6.68 -13.05 -14.50
CA ARG A 139 8.06 -13.08 -15.03
C ARG A 139 8.42 -14.48 -15.51
N HIS A 140 9.06 -14.60 -16.68
CA HIS A 140 9.73 -15.83 -17.09
C HIS A 140 11.16 -15.79 -16.54
N GLY A 141 11.43 -16.45 -15.41
CA GLY A 141 12.77 -16.49 -14.83
C GLY A 141 12.90 -17.43 -13.63
N LYS A 142 13.97 -18.24 -13.62
CA LYS A 142 14.29 -19.21 -12.55
C LYS A 142 14.79 -18.57 -11.25
N ASN A 143 15.07 -17.26 -11.26
CA ASN A 143 15.50 -16.49 -10.11
C ASN A 143 14.41 -15.45 -9.78
N ILE A 144 13.38 -15.90 -9.08
CA ILE A 144 12.45 -14.99 -8.44
C ILE A 144 13.06 -14.67 -7.07
N PRO A 145 13.53 -13.43 -6.80
CA PRO A 145 14.06 -13.06 -5.50
C PRO A 145 12.86 -12.88 -4.56
N ILE A 146 12.33 -14.00 -4.11
CA ILE A 146 11.26 -14.05 -3.12
C ILE A 146 11.95 -14.34 -1.81
N LYS A 147 11.65 -13.53 -0.79
CA LYS A 147 11.88 -13.95 0.59
C LYS A 147 11.06 -15.24 0.76
N ARG A 148 11.73 -16.40 0.66
CA ARG A 148 11.19 -17.64 1.17
C ARG A 148 10.99 -17.39 2.66
N ASP A 149 9.75 -17.25 3.09
CA ASP A 149 9.44 -17.65 4.45
C ASP A 149 9.89 -19.12 4.51
N ASN A 150 10.92 -19.39 5.32
CA ASN A 150 11.43 -20.73 5.60
C ASN A 150 10.40 -21.54 6.41
N GLY A 151 9.13 -21.56 5.99
CA GLY A 151 8.01 -22.10 6.75
C GLY A 151 7.60 -21.25 7.96
N ALA A 152 8.13 -20.04 8.13
CA ALA A 152 7.63 -19.12 9.14
C ALA A 152 6.30 -18.53 8.63
N PRO A 153 5.17 -18.69 9.33
CA PRO A 153 3.92 -18.07 8.90
C PRO A 153 4.09 -16.55 8.85
N TYR A 154 3.59 -15.93 7.79
CA TYR A 154 3.40 -14.47 7.69
C TYR A 154 2.85 -13.95 9.02
N LYS A 155 3.71 -13.32 9.83
CA LYS A 155 3.32 -12.77 11.13
C LYS A 155 2.60 -11.46 10.86
N LYS A 156 1.28 -11.56 10.65
CA LYS A 156 0.37 -10.42 10.60
C LYS A 156 0.69 -9.49 11.77
N ARG A 157 1.25 -8.31 11.51
CA ARG A 157 1.44 -7.29 12.55
C ARG A 157 0.05 -6.96 13.09
N LYS A 158 -0.16 -7.18 14.39
CA LYS A 158 -1.36 -6.69 15.07
C LYS A 158 -1.20 -5.19 15.24
N TRP A 159 -1.91 -4.44 14.42
CA TRP A 159 -2.06 -3.00 14.57
C TRP A 159 -3.11 -2.76 15.66
N THR A 160 -2.69 -2.25 16.82
CA THR A 160 -3.62 -1.68 17.79
C THR A 160 -4.04 -0.30 17.27
N ALA A 161 -5.37 -0.11 17.19
CA ALA A 161 -5.99 1.15 16.79
C ALA A 161 -5.58 2.31 17.70
#